data_AF-A0A6A8LSE8-F1
#
_entry.id   AF-A0A6A8LSE8-F1
#
_cell.length_a   1.000
_cell.length_b   1.000
_cell.length_c   1.000
_cell.angle_alpha   90.00
_cell.angle_beta   90.00
_cell.angle_gamma   90.00
#
_symmetry.space_group_name_H-M   'P 1'
#
loop_
_entity.id
_entity.type
_entity.pdbx_description
1 polymer ?
#
loop_
_entity_poly.entity_id
_entity_poly.type
_entity_poly.pdbx_seq_one_letter_code
_entity_poly.pdbx_strand_id
1 'polypeptide(L)' 'MIPKIIHYCWFGGNPLPKELQDYINTWKEKNPDYEIKCWNESNYDYTKNEYMKQAFEKGKWGFVSDSI' A
#
# COMPACT_ATOMS: atom_id res chain seq x y z
N MET A 1 10.68 -20.75 -0.42
CA MET A 1 11.50 -19.59 -0.85
C MET A 1 10.62 -18.35 -0.74
N ILE A 2 11.08 -17.28 -0.10
CA ILE A 2 10.26 -16.07 0.07
C ILE A 2 10.29 -15.26 -1.23
N PRO A 3 9.14 -14.81 -1.78
CA PRO A 3 9.11 -13.96 -2.95
C PRO A 3 9.85 -12.63 -2.72
N LYS A 4 10.62 -12.18 -3.71
CA LYS A 4 11.29 -10.86 -3.69
C LYS A 4 10.27 -9.77 -4.04
N ILE A 5 9.34 -9.47 -3.14
CA ILE A 5 8.29 -8.47 -3.35
C ILE A 5 8.29 -7.47 -2.19
N ILE A 6 8.38 -6.19 -2.51
CA ILE A 6 8.19 -5.09 -1.56
C ILE A 6 6.74 -4.65 -1.66
N HIS A 7 5.97 -4.92 -0.61
CA HIS A 7 4.58 -4.49 -0.51
C HIS A 7 4.49 -3.13 0.18
N TYR A 8 3.69 -2.21 -0.37
CA TYR A 8 3.31 -0.97 0.30
C TYR A 8 1.84 -0.68 0.12
N CYS A 9 1.25 0.01 1.09
CA CYS A 9 -0.17 0.33 1.12
C CYS A 9 -0.39 1.81 0.88
N TRP A 10 -1.30 2.16 -0.02
CA TRP A 10 -1.70 3.54 -0.28
C TRP A 10 -3.21 3.60 -0.50
N PHE A 11 -3.92 4.04 0.53
CA PHE A 11 -5.37 4.16 0.56
C PHE A 11 -5.78 5.62 0.80
N GLY A 12 -6.97 5.97 0.35
CA GLY A 12 -7.58 7.29 0.49
C GLY A 12 -7.65 8.09 -0.82
N GLY A 13 -7.39 7.48 -1.97
CA GLY A 13 -7.55 8.09 -3.30
C GLY A 13 -6.68 9.31 -3.64
N ASN A 14 -5.87 9.80 -2.70
CA ASN A 14 -5.00 10.95 -2.90
C ASN A 14 -3.80 10.59 -3.80
N PRO A 15 -3.29 11.53 -4.62
CA PRO A 15 -2.06 11.30 -5.36
C PRO A 15 -0.90 11.09 -4.37
N LEU A 16 0.00 10.16 -4.71
CA LEU A 16 1.19 9.92 -3.91
C LEU A 16 2.07 11.18 -3.92
N PRO A 17 2.43 11.78 -2.76
CA PRO A 17 3.33 12.92 -2.71
C PRO A 17 4.67 12.62 -3.40
N LYS A 18 5.28 13.65 -4.00
CA LYS A 18 6.54 13.50 -4.74
C LYS A 18 7.64 12.83 -3.91
N GLU A 19 7.78 13.21 -2.66
CA GLU A 19 8.79 12.64 -1.75
C GLU A 19 8.64 11.12 -1.58
N LEU A 20 7.40 10.62 -1.49
CA LEU A 20 7.14 9.18 -1.40
C LEU A 20 7.40 8.47 -2.73
N GLN A 21 7.16 9.12 -3.86
CA GLN A 21 7.55 8.59 -5.18
C GLN A 21 9.07 8.44 -5.27
N ASP A 22 9.84 9.42 -4.77
CA ASP A 22 11.30 9.38 -4.74
C ASP A 22 11.81 8.22 -3.85
N TYR A 23 11.13 7.92 -2.74
CA TYR A 23 11.45 6.76 -1.91
C TYR A 23 11.19 5.44 -2.63
N ILE A 24 10.05 5.31 -3.33
CA ILE A 24 9.74 4.12 -4.13
C ILE A 24 10.75 3.93 -5.25
N ASN A 25 11.19 5.01 -5.91
CA ASN A 25 12.23 4.95 -6.93
C ASN A 25 13.55 4.46 -6.33
N THR A 26 13.92 4.95 -5.16
CA THR A 26 15.11 4.46 -4.42
C THR A 26 15.01 2.97 -4.10
N TRP A 27 13.82 2.45 -3.81
CA TRP A 27 13.63 1.01 -3.60
C TRP A 27 13.90 0.20 -4.87
N LYS A 28 13.45 0.69 -6.04
CA LYS A 28 13.72 0.06 -7.35
C LYS A 28 15.20 0.08 -7.69
N GLU A 29 15.88 1.20 -7.43
CA GLU A 29 17.30 1.36 -7.67
C GLU A 29 18.15 0.44 -6.81
N LYS A 30 17.82 0.32 -5.52
CA LYS A 30 18.58 -0.51 -4.56
C LYS A 30 18.24 -1.99 -4.64
N ASN A 31 17.03 -2.34 -5.08
CA ASN A 31 16.54 -3.72 -5.15
C ASN A 31 15.93 -4.00 -6.53
N PRO A 32 16.73 -4.02 -7.61
CA PRO A 32 16.23 -4.16 -8.97
C PRO A 32 15.55 -5.52 -9.23
N ASP A 33 15.91 -6.54 -8.45
CA ASP A 33 15.30 -7.87 -8.51
C ASP A 33 13.94 -7.97 -7.80
N TYR A 34 13.55 -6.93 -7.06
CA TYR A 34 12.33 -6.95 -6.26
C TYR A 34 11.18 -6.32 -7.04
N GLU A 35 10.03 -7.00 -7.05
CA GLU A 35 8.79 -6.41 -7.51
C GLU A 35 8.26 -5.45 -6.45
N ILE A 36 7.84 -4.25 -6.84
CA ILE A 36 7.17 -3.33 -5.92
C ILE A 36 5.67 -3.38 -6.18
N LYS A 37 4.91 -3.87 -5.19
CA LYS A 37 3.46 -4.00 -5.26
C LYS A 37 2.76 -2.99 -4.36
N CYS A 38 1.98 -2.10 -4.99
CA CYS A 38 1.09 -1.17 -4.30
C CYS A 38 -0.24 -1.86 -3.98
N TRP A 39 -0.71 -1.78 -2.74
CA TRP A 39 -2.06 -2.15 -2.35
C TRP A 39 -2.91 -0.90 -2.17
N ASN A 40 -4.03 -0.82 -2.86
CA ASN A 40 -4.97 0.29 -2.83
C ASN A 40 -6.41 -0.22 -3.10
N GLU A 41 -7.38 0.68 -3.15
CA GLU A 41 -8.80 0.38 -3.35
C GLU A 41 -9.11 -0.29 -4.70
N SER A 42 -8.22 -0.18 -5.70
CA SER A 42 -8.43 -0.79 -7.01
C SER A 42 -8.03 -2.26 -7.07
N ASN A 43 -7.20 -2.73 -6.14
CA ASN A 43 -6.63 -4.09 -6.16
C ASN A 43 -6.78 -4.87 -4.86
N TYR A 44 -7.21 -4.21 -3.79
CA TYR A 44 -7.54 -4.84 -2.51
C TYR A 44 -8.98 -4.57 -2.12
N ASP A 45 -9.73 -5.63 -1.87
CA ASP A 45 -11.10 -5.53 -1.38
C ASP A 45 -11.09 -5.35 0.14
N TYR A 46 -11.10 -4.07 0.54
CA TYR A 46 -11.13 -3.63 1.94
C TYR A 46 -12.46 -3.94 2.63
N THR A 47 -13.50 -4.39 1.90
CA THR A 47 -14.81 -4.72 2.46
C THR A 47 -14.86 -6.10 3.10
N LYS A 48 -13.88 -6.97 2.78
CA LYS A 48 -13.75 -8.33 3.34
C LYS A 48 -13.50 -8.36 4.84
N ASN A 49 -12.94 -7.27 5.38
CA ASN A 49 -12.66 -7.12 6.78
C ASN A 49 -13.49 -5.95 7.32
N GLU A 50 -14.42 -6.24 8.23
CA GLU A 50 -15.31 -5.24 8.80
C GLU A 50 -14.55 -4.14 9.55
N TYR A 51 -13.43 -4.49 10.20
CA TYR A 51 -12.54 -3.51 10.84
C TYR A 51 -11.91 -2.58 9.81
N MET A 52 -11.39 -3.15 8.72
CA MET A 52 -10.78 -2.38 7.64
C MET A 52 -11.79 -1.49 6.93
N LYS A 53 -13.01 -1.98 6.70
CA LYS A 53 -14.12 -1.21 6.14
C LYS A 53 -14.48 -0.02 7.02
N GLN A 54 -14.66 -0.24 8.34
CA GLN A 54 -14.96 0.85 9.27
C GLN A 54 -13.81 1.86 9.38
N ALA A 55 -12.56 1.41 9.33
CA ALA A 55 -11.41 2.28 9.31
C ALA A 55 -11.36 3.12 8.02
N PHE A 56 -11.63 2.50 6.88
CA PHE A 56 -11.70 3.14 5.57
C PHE A 56 -12.80 4.22 5.53
N GLU A 57 -14.02 3.88 5.97
CA GLU A 57 -15.16 4.82 6.05
C GLU A 57 -14.89 6.00 6.99
N LYS A 58 -14.09 5.79 8.04
CA LYS A 58 -13.68 6.84 9.00
C LYS A 58 -12.42 7.60 8.57
N GLY A 59 -11.85 7.32 7.40
CA GLY A 59 -10.61 7.94 6.91
C GLY A 59 -9.37 7.61 7.75
N LYS A 60 -9.40 6.49 8.48
CA LYS A 60 -8.33 6.02 9.37
C LYS A 60 -7.34 5.11 8.63
N TRP A 61 -6.63 5.68 7.66
CA TRP A 61 -5.79 4.93 6.71
C TRP A 61 -4.71 4.04 7.34
N GLY A 62 -4.11 4.46 8.46
CA GLY A 62 -3.10 3.64 9.16
C GLY A 62 -3.65 2.28 9.64
N PHE A 63 -4.91 2.25 10.07
CA PHE A 63 -5.57 1.01 10.49
C PHE A 63 -6.06 0.17 9.30
N VAL A 64 -6.24 0.80 8.13
CA VAL A 64 -6.54 0.11 6.88
C VAL A 64 -5.32 -0.70 6.44
N SER A 65 -4.11 -0.11 6.50
CA SER A 65 -2.87 -0.80 6.13
C SER A 65 -2.48 -1.95 7.04
N ASP A 66 -2.86 -1.93 8.32
CA ASP A 66 -2.52 -2.98 9.29
C ASP A 66 -3.27 -4.31 9.05
N SER A 67 -4.31 -4.28 8.22
CA SER A 67 -5.22 -5.40 8.00
C SER A 67 -5.04 -6.09 6.64
N ILE A 68 -3.90 -5.85 5.97
CA ILE A 68 -3.52 -6.39 4.65
C ILE A 68 -2.44 -7.46 4.77
#